data_AF-A0A4D4KGW6-F1
#
_entry.id   AF-A0A4D4KGW6-F1
#
_cell.length_a   1.000
_cell.length_b   1.000
_cell.length_c   1.000
_cell.angle_alpha   90.00
_cell.angle_beta   90.00
_cell.angle_gamma   90.00
#
_symmetry.space_group_name_H-M   'P 1'
#
loop_
_entity.id
_entity.type
_entity.pdbx_description
1 polymer ?
#
loop_
_entity_poly.entity_id
_entity_poly.type
_entity_poly.pdbx_seq_one_letter_code
_entity_poly.pdbx_strand_id
1 'polypeptide(L)'
;MSPSAHRTGRPRSAEADRAILGATRAALVELGWAKLTLGDVAARAGVAKTTLYRRWASKCELVVDAIAAVFDEHLEATDRGSLHADVEAVVIRLGHCWSAPRRAPR
;
A
#
# COMPACT_ATOMS: atom_id res chain seq x y z
N MET A 1 -38.48 8.68 13.38
CA MET A 1 -37.74 9.32 12.27
C MET A 1 -36.55 8.42 11.95
N SER A 2 -36.68 7.59 10.93
CA SER A 2 -35.66 6.57 10.59
C SER A 2 -34.54 7.20 9.75
N PRO A 3 -33.25 6.95 10.03
CA PRO A 3 -32.18 7.44 9.18
C PRO A 3 -32.12 6.61 7.90
N SER A 4 -32.30 7.28 6.76
CA SER A 4 -32.18 6.70 5.43
C SER A 4 -30.79 6.13 5.20
N ALA A 5 -30.71 4.83 4.92
CA ALA A 5 -29.49 4.18 4.48
C ALA A 5 -28.97 4.86 3.20
N HIS A 6 -27.82 5.51 3.31
CA HIS A 6 -27.06 5.93 2.13
C HIS A 6 -26.79 4.69 1.28
N ARG A 7 -27.23 4.71 0.02
CA ARG A 7 -26.96 3.65 -0.96
C ARG A 7 -25.45 3.56 -1.16
N THR A 8 -24.80 2.68 -0.42
CA THR A 8 -23.42 2.28 -0.66
C THR A 8 -23.43 1.56 -2.01
N GLY A 9 -22.90 2.23 -3.04
CA GLY A 9 -22.61 1.58 -4.32
C GLY A 9 -21.78 0.32 -4.10
N ARG A 10 -21.92 -0.66 -5.01
CA ARG A 10 -21.27 -1.99 -4.98
C ARG A 10 -19.92 -1.93 -4.23
N PRO A 11 -19.69 -2.77 -3.19
CA PRO A 11 -18.49 -2.70 -2.39
C PRO A 11 -17.25 -2.56 -3.27
N ARG A 12 -16.43 -1.57 -2.93
CA ARG A 12 -15.09 -1.37 -3.51
C ARG A 12 -14.43 -2.76 -3.61
N SER A 13 -13.93 -3.13 -4.77
CA SER A 13 -13.29 -4.44 -4.92
C SER A 13 -11.99 -4.46 -4.12
N ALA A 14 -12.06 -4.93 -2.88
CA ALA A 14 -10.92 -5.02 -1.97
C ALA A 14 -9.74 -5.81 -2.58
N GLU A 15 -10.05 -6.75 -3.47
CA GLU A 15 -9.06 -7.48 -4.26
C GLU A 15 -8.24 -6.58 -5.20
N ALA A 16 -8.90 -5.66 -5.92
CA ALA A 16 -8.18 -4.72 -6.78
C ALA A 16 -7.31 -3.76 -5.98
N ASP A 17 -7.78 -3.35 -4.79
CA ASP A 17 -7.01 -2.48 -3.90
C ASP A 17 -5.77 -3.20 -3.41
N ARG A 18 -5.90 -4.44 -2.91
CA ARG A 18 -4.75 -5.28 -2.54
C ARG A 18 -3.77 -5.49 -3.70
N ALA A 19 -4.27 -5.77 -4.91
CA ALA A 19 -3.42 -5.94 -6.10
C ALA A 19 -2.63 -4.66 -6.44
N ILE A 20 -3.27 -3.49 -6.37
CA ILE A 20 -2.65 -2.19 -6.63
C ILE A 20 -1.60 -1.86 -5.57
N LEU A 21 -1.92 -2.04 -4.29
CA LEU A 21 -1.00 -1.75 -3.19
C LEU A 21 0.21 -2.68 -3.21
N GLY A 22 -0.01 -3.98 -3.47
CA GLY A 22 1.07 -4.96 -3.66
C GLY A 22 1.98 -4.63 -4.84
N ALA A 23 1.41 -4.26 -5.99
CA ALA A 23 2.16 -3.84 -7.17
C ALA A 23 2.96 -2.55 -6.93
N THR A 24 2.39 -1.60 -6.16
CA THR A 24 3.07 -0.37 -5.77
C THR A 24 4.29 -0.67 -4.90
N ARG A 25 4.15 -1.55 -3.90
CA ARG A 25 5.26 -1.96 -3.04
C ARG A 25 6.37 -2.63 -3.84
N ALA A 26 6.03 -3.56 -4.75
CA ALA A 26 7.00 -4.18 -5.63
C ALA A 26 7.72 -3.13 -6.50
N ALA A 27 6.98 -2.17 -7.04
CA ALA A 27 7.53 -1.10 -7.86
C ALA A 27 8.47 -0.16 -7.10
N LEU A 28 8.15 0.18 -5.85
CA LEU A 28 9.03 1.01 -5.02
C LEU A 28 10.37 0.32 -4.76
N VAL A 29 10.36 -0.98 -4.50
CA VAL A 29 11.58 -1.76 -4.25
C VAL A 29 12.42 -1.90 -5.53
N GLU A 30 11.79 -2.14 -6.67
CA GLU A 30 12.50 -2.36 -7.94
C GLU A 30 13.01 -1.07 -8.61
N LEU A 31 12.17 -0.04 -8.62
CA LEU A 31 12.39 1.17 -9.43
C LEU A 31 12.78 2.39 -8.58
N GLY A 32 12.46 2.36 -7.28
CA GLY A 32 12.53 3.53 -6.42
C GLY A 32 11.43 4.56 -6.70
N TRP A 33 11.28 5.52 -5.79
CA TRP A 33 10.23 6.55 -5.85
C TRP A 33 10.25 7.36 -7.15
N ALA A 34 11.43 7.75 -7.61
CA ALA A 34 11.58 8.67 -8.74
C ALA A 34 11.03 8.08 -10.05
N LYS A 35 11.23 6.77 -10.27
CA LYS A 35 10.80 6.07 -11.48
C LYS A 35 9.42 5.44 -11.39
N LEU A 36 8.80 5.41 -10.20
CA LEU A 36 7.45 4.89 -10.03
C LEU A 36 6.42 5.81 -10.70
N THR A 37 5.57 5.22 -11.53
CA THR A 37 4.41 5.89 -12.12
C THR A 37 3.11 5.13 -11.82
N LEU A 38 1.98 5.85 -11.71
CA LEU A 38 0.66 5.23 -11.54
C LEU A 38 0.29 4.33 -12.72
N GLY A 39 0.78 4.65 -13.92
CA GLY A 39 0.55 3.86 -15.13
C GLY A 39 1.22 2.48 -15.05
N ASP A 40 2.47 2.43 -14.60
CA ASP A 40 3.21 1.17 -14.45
C ASP A 40 2.62 0.31 -13.33
N VAL A 41 2.17 0.94 -12.23
CA VAL A 41 1.45 0.23 -11.16
C VAL A 41 0.16 -0.37 -11.68
N ALA A 42 -0.65 0.38 -12.42
CA ALA A 42 -1.91 -0.13 -12.98
C ALA A 42 -1.66 -1.35 -13.89
N ALA A 43 -0.64 -1.28 -14.74
CA ALA A 43 -0.25 -2.38 -15.61
C ALA A 43 0.18 -3.61 -14.81
N ARG A 44 1.03 -3.44 -13.79
CA ARG A 44 1.52 -4.52 -12.93
C ARG A 44 0.42 -5.16 -12.09
N ALA A 45 -0.55 -4.37 -11.64
CA ALA A 45 -1.71 -4.85 -10.88
C ALA A 45 -2.80 -5.48 -11.77
N GLY A 46 -2.67 -5.41 -13.11
CA GLY A 46 -3.67 -5.93 -14.04
C GLY A 46 -4.99 -5.15 -14.01
N VAL A 47 -4.95 -3.86 -13.65
CA VAL A 47 -6.15 -3.01 -13.54
C VAL A 47 -6.15 -1.90 -14.59
N ALA A 48 -7.34 -1.45 -14.97
CA ALA A 48 -7.46 -0.25 -15.79
C ALA A 48 -6.92 0.99 -15.05
N LYS A 49 -6.20 1.86 -15.76
CA LYS A 49 -5.69 3.13 -15.19
C LYS A 49 -6.79 3.97 -14.54
N THR A 50 -7.97 4.02 -15.16
CA THR A 50 -9.14 4.75 -14.62
C THR A 50 -9.60 4.22 -13.25
N THR A 51 -9.45 2.93 -12.98
CA THR A 51 -9.74 2.34 -11.67
C THR A 51 -8.76 2.83 -10.61
N LEU A 52 -7.48 2.96 -10.96
CA LEU A 52 -6.45 3.46 -10.06
C LEU A 52 -6.62 4.97 -9.82
N TYR A 53 -6.74 5.77 -10.88
CA TYR A 53 -6.88 7.24 -10.76
C TYR A 53 -8.15 7.69 -10.03
N ARG A 54 -9.24 6.90 -10.06
CA ARG A 54 -10.45 7.21 -9.28
C ARG A 54 -10.24 7.04 -7.78
N ARG A 55 -9.26 6.21 -7.38
CA ARG A 55 -9.03 5.80 -6.00
C ARG A 55 -7.89 6.59 -5.36
N TRP A 56 -6.83 6.85 -6.11
CA TRP A 56 -5.70 7.65 -5.67
C TRP A 56 -5.50 8.80 -6.64
N ALA A 57 -5.58 10.02 -6.12
CA ALA A 57 -5.40 11.24 -6.90
C ALA A 57 -3.93 11.49 -7.21
N SER A 58 -3.00 10.91 -6.43
CA SER A 58 -1.57 11.15 -6.58
C SER A 58 -0.70 9.93 -6.30
N LYS A 59 0.54 10.00 -6.78
CA LYS A 59 1.59 9.01 -6.46
C LYS A 59 1.86 8.93 -4.97
N CYS A 60 1.85 10.07 -4.30
CA CYS A 60 2.14 10.15 -2.87
C CYS A 60 1.10 9.39 -2.06
N GLU A 61 -0.18 9.67 -2.32
CA GLU A 61 -1.31 9.01 -1.67
C GLU A 61 -1.27 7.49 -1.86
N LEU A 62 -1.04 7.03 -3.08
CA LEU A 62 -0.91 5.61 -3.39
C LEU A 62 0.25 4.94 -2.63
N VAL A 63 1.40 5.61 -2.52
CA VAL A 63 2.55 5.06 -1.81
C VAL A 63 2.32 5.04 -0.30
N VAL A 64 1.71 6.09 0.25
CA VAL A 64 1.35 6.13 1.68
C VAL A 64 0.44 4.97 2.03
N ASP A 65 -0.62 4.73 1.25
CA ASP A 65 -1.53 3.61 1.48
C ASP A 65 -0.85 2.26 1.31
N ALA A 66 0.09 2.14 0.35
CA ALA A 66 0.84 0.89 0.16
C ALA A 66 1.77 0.58 1.33
N ILE A 67 2.32 1.63 1.97
CA ILE A 67 3.12 1.49 3.20
C ILE A 67 2.21 1.18 4.39
N ALA A 68 1.07 1.86 4.51
CA ALA A 68 0.08 1.62 5.57
C ALA A 68 -0.42 0.18 5.56
N ALA A 69 -0.69 -0.39 4.38
CA ALA A 69 -1.10 -1.79 4.27
C ALA A 69 -0.03 -2.77 4.79
N VAL A 70 1.26 -2.47 4.62
CA VAL A 70 2.35 -3.28 5.19
C VAL A 70 2.34 -3.20 6.71
N PHE A 71 2.02 -2.04 7.28
CA PHE A 71 1.88 -1.89 8.71
C PHE A 71 0.70 -2.69 9.26
N ASP A 72 -0.47 -2.60 8.64
CA ASP A 72 -1.64 -3.37 9.05
C ASP A 72 -1.42 -4.89 8.95
N GLU A 73 -0.63 -5.35 7.97
CA GLU A 73 -0.32 -6.78 7.76
C GLU A 73 0.80 -7.32 8.68
N HIS A 74 1.79 -6.50 9.05
CA HIS A 74 3.02 -6.97 9.70
C HIS A 74 3.29 -6.38 11.08
N LEU A 75 2.50 -5.40 11.52
CA LEU A 75 2.63 -4.82 12.84
C LEU A 75 1.40 -5.13 13.66
N GLU A 76 1.51 -6.17 14.48
CA GLU A 76 0.81 -6.11 15.75
C GLU A 76 1.40 -4.93 16.53
N ALA A 77 0.54 -4.03 17.03
CA ALA A 77 0.95 -2.91 17.86
C ALA A 77 1.81 -3.44 19.01
N THR A 78 3.13 -3.28 18.89
CA THR A 78 4.06 -3.67 19.93
C THR A 78 4.10 -2.50 20.88
N ASP A 79 3.30 -2.53 21.93
CA ASP A 79 3.37 -1.52 23.00
C ASP A 79 4.69 -1.71 23.76
N ARG A 80 5.73 -0.95 23.40
CA ARG A 80 6.99 -0.91 24.15
C ARG A 80 6.96 0.12 25.28
N GLY A 81 5.79 0.64 25.62
CA GLY A 81 5.61 1.68 26.63
C GLY A 81 5.97 3.09 26.15
N SER A 82 6.19 3.29 24.84
CA SER A 82 6.45 4.61 24.26
C SER A 82 6.09 4.65 22.78
N LEU A 83 5.20 5.58 22.42
CA LEU A 83 4.81 5.83 21.03
C LEU A 83 6.02 6.10 20.11
N HIS A 84 7.03 6.80 20.62
CA HIS A 84 8.25 7.06 19.85
C HIS A 84 9.02 5.77 19.57
N ALA A 85 9.20 4.91 20.59
CA ALA A 85 9.88 3.63 20.43
C ALA A 85 9.12 2.70 19.49
N ASP A 86 7.79 2.75 19.55
CA ASP A 86 6.92 1.95 18.70
C ASP A 86 7.09 2.39 17.24
N VAL A 87 6.92 3.69 16.95
CA VAL A 87 7.15 4.27 15.61
C VAL A 87 8.56 4.02 15.09
N GLU A 88 9.59 4.15 15.93
CA GLU A 88 10.97 3.93 15.54
C GLU A 88 11.19 2.50 15.03
N ALA A 89 10.69 1.49 15.76
CA ALA A 89 10.90 0.12 15.34
C ALA A 89 10.04 -0.31 14.16
N VAL A 90 8.87 0.30 14.01
CA VAL A 90 8.01 0.22 12.82
C VAL A 90 8.79 0.68 11.58
N VAL A 91 9.46 1.82 11.67
CA VAL A 91 10.30 2.37 10.59
C VAL A 91 11.53 1.50 10.31
N ILE A 92 12.24 1.04 11.36
CA ILE A 92 13.41 0.16 11.22
C ILE A 92 13.02 -1.17 10.56
N ARG A 93 11.90 -1.78 10.99
CA ARG A 93 11.41 -3.05 10.44
C ARG A 93 11.01 -2.91 8.97
N LEU A 94 10.34 -1.81 8.60
CA LEU A 94 10.07 -1.49 7.19
C LEU A 94 11.36 -1.40 6.37
N GLY A 95 12.36 -0.69 6.90
CA GLY A 95 13.67 -0.55 6.26
C GLY A 95 14.30 -1.91 5.96
N HIS A 96 14.24 -2.85 6.91
CA HIS A 96 14.74 -4.22 6.70
C HIS A 96 13.96 -5.00 5.64
N CYS A 97 12.63 -4.89 5.61
CA CYS A 97 11.80 -5.56 4.61
C CYS A 97 12.09 -5.09 3.17
N TRP A 98 12.57 -3.85 3.01
CA TRP A 98 12.95 -3.30 1.71
C TRP A 98 14.44 -3.51 1.36
N SER A 99 15.28 -3.79 2.35
CA SER A 99 16.73 -4.00 2.18
C SER A 99 17.11 -5.45 1.90
N ALA A 100 16.20 -6.41 2.07
CA ALA A 100 16.48 -7.81 1.80
C ALA A 100 16.72 -8.04 0.28
N PRO A 101 17.90 -8.54 -0.14
CA PRO A 101 18.11 -8.92 -1.53
C PRO A 101 17.14 -10.06 -1.84
N ARG A 102 16.23 -9.86 -2.78
CA ARG A 102 15.40 -10.96 -3.26
C ARG A 102 16.32 -11.95 -3.96
N ARG A 103 16.58 -13.10 -3.33
CA ARG A 103 17.15 -14.26 -4.03
C ARG A 103 16.23 -14.55 -5.21
N ALA A 104 16.77 -14.43 -6.43
CA ALA A 104 16.04 -14.74 -7.65
C ALA A 104 15.50 -16.18 -7.58
N PRO A 105 14.26 -16.44 -8.06
CA PRO A 105 13.81 -17.81 -8.26
C PRO A 105 14.69 -18.49 -9.33
N ARG A 106 15.05 -19.75 -9.08
CA ARG A 106 15.71 -20.63 -10.06
C ARG A 106 14.74 -21.07 -11.14
#